data_AF-A0A2E0GW11-F1
#
_entry.id   AF-A0A2E0GW11-F1
#
_cell.length_a   1.000
_cell.length_b   1.000
_cell.length_c   1.000
_cell.angle_alpha   90.00
_cell.angle_beta   90.00
_cell.angle_gamma   90.00
#
_symmetry.space_group_name_H-M   'P 1'
#
loop_
_entity.id
_entity.type
_entity.pdbx_description
1 polymer ?
#
loop_
_entity_poly.entity_id
_entity_poly.type
_entity_poly.pdbx_seq_one_letter_code
_entity_poly.pdbx_strand_id
1 'polypeptide(L)'
;MAYQSIGLGTTAGDGTGDTIRSGGDKVNDNFVEIYTLLGTGSALTSGISATSSVVTLGGPTITGVASFADGSNSAPSITNTGDTNTGIYFGAADTVNVTTGGTKRVDIDSSGLDVTGNVTATGNVTATGTVEPAGDTAAGDNAAIGYTAAEGLILTGQGSTSDITLKNDADATVFTVPTGTDDILFPDNAKAMFGAGSDLQLFHDGSNSYIKDAGTGNITMQANQVNFVNAAGTETLMAVNEDGAVVLFYDNSTKLTTSSAGGTLTGVWVQTANIAADAITGAKIADDAIDSEHYAADSIDEEHIANDAVGSAELKTLSTLLIKNSSGSTLKTVHGAGA
;
A
#
# COMPACT_ATOMS: atom_id res chain seq x y z
N MET A 1 -29.92 50.26 56.39
CA MET A 1 -29.73 50.74 57.76
C MET A 1 -29.60 49.53 58.68
N ALA A 2 -29.16 49.71 59.93
CA ALA A 2 -29.25 48.61 60.88
C ALA A 2 -30.73 48.45 61.29
N TYR A 3 -31.19 47.21 61.45
CA TYR A 3 -32.55 46.91 61.92
C TYR A 3 -32.92 47.75 63.14
N GLN A 4 -34.02 48.51 63.06
CA GLN A 4 -34.52 49.33 64.15
C GLN A 4 -35.65 48.63 64.90
N SER A 5 -35.42 48.26 66.15
CA SER A 5 -36.45 47.66 67.00
C SER A 5 -37.35 48.73 67.63
N ILE A 6 -38.65 48.42 67.71
CA ILE A 6 -39.61 49.21 68.50
C ILE A 6 -39.33 48.93 69.98
N GLY A 7 -39.03 49.96 70.76
CA GLY A 7 -38.93 49.88 72.21
C GLY A 7 -40.33 49.83 72.81
N LEU A 8 -40.69 48.73 73.47
CA LEU A 8 -42.02 48.53 74.03
C LEU A 8 -42.22 49.17 75.42
N GLY A 9 -41.14 49.74 75.99
CA GLY A 9 -41.11 50.22 77.37
C GLY A 9 -41.04 49.06 78.38
N THR A 10 -40.95 49.37 79.67
CA THR A 10 -40.82 48.35 80.72
C THR A 10 -42.18 47.78 81.15
N THR A 11 -43.24 48.59 81.11
CA THR A 11 -44.62 48.26 81.47
C THR A 11 -45.61 49.13 80.67
N ALA A 12 -46.86 48.68 80.52
CA ALA A 12 -47.86 49.39 79.73
C ALA A 12 -48.16 50.79 80.32
N GLY A 13 -47.95 51.83 79.51
CA GLY A 13 -48.27 53.21 79.86
C GLY A 13 -47.23 53.94 80.72
N ASP A 14 -46.04 53.36 80.93
CA ASP A 14 -44.98 53.98 81.74
C ASP A 14 -44.18 55.09 81.02
N GLY A 15 -44.45 55.31 79.73
CA GLY A 15 -43.80 56.34 78.92
C GLY A 15 -42.33 56.07 78.59
N THR A 16 -41.80 54.89 78.93
CA THR A 16 -40.40 54.50 78.64
C THR A 16 -40.23 53.81 77.29
N GLY A 17 -41.34 53.45 76.65
CA GLY A 17 -41.36 52.91 75.29
C GLY A 17 -41.32 53.99 74.21
N ASP A 18 -41.15 53.55 72.98
CA ASP A 18 -41.31 54.39 71.81
C ASP A 18 -42.75 54.92 71.75
N THR A 19 -42.87 56.21 71.43
CA THR A 19 -44.16 56.75 71.02
C THR A 19 -44.62 56.06 69.73
N ILE A 20 -45.94 56.02 69.48
CA ILE A 20 -46.49 55.47 68.22
C ILE A 20 -45.82 56.09 67.00
N ARG A 21 -45.48 57.37 67.07
CA ARG A 21 -44.74 58.07 66.02
C ARG A 21 -43.31 57.53 65.86
N SER A 22 -42.54 57.43 66.94
CA SER A 22 -41.18 56.87 66.92
C SER A 22 -41.16 55.41 66.43
N GLY A 23 -42.09 54.58 66.92
CA GLY A 23 -42.24 53.19 66.47
C GLY A 23 -42.66 53.09 65.00
N GLY A 24 -43.58 53.94 64.55
CA GLY A 24 -44.01 54.02 63.15
C GLY A 24 -42.88 54.45 62.21
N ASP A 25 -42.05 55.42 62.62
CA ASP A 25 -40.88 55.85 61.85
C ASP A 25 -39.87 54.70 61.70
N LYS A 26 -39.56 53.98 62.78
CA LYS A 26 -38.68 52.79 62.72
C LYS A 26 -39.21 51.67 61.83
N VAL A 27 -40.52 51.42 61.88
CA VAL A 27 -41.19 50.43 61.03
C VAL A 27 -41.11 50.85 59.57
N ASN A 28 -41.45 52.10 59.27
CA ASN A 28 -41.35 52.66 57.93
C ASN A 28 -39.91 52.59 57.42
N ASP A 29 -38.93 52.98 58.23
CA ASP A 29 -37.51 52.94 57.87
C ASP A 29 -37.04 51.52 57.53
N ASN A 30 -37.42 50.51 58.32
CA ASN A 30 -37.08 49.10 58.05
C ASN A 30 -37.76 48.58 56.78
N PHE A 31 -39.05 48.90 56.55
CA PHE A 31 -39.76 48.48 55.34
C PHE A 31 -39.25 49.23 54.10
N VAL A 32 -38.92 50.50 54.22
CA VAL A 32 -38.28 51.29 53.16
C VAL A 32 -36.96 50.64 52.77
N GLU A 33 -36.15 50.19 53.73
CA GLU A 33 -34.92 49.44 53.42
C GLU A 33 -35.20 48.14 52.65
N ILE A 34 -36.13 47.32 53.13
CA ILE A 34 -36.49 46.05 52.47
C ILE A 34 -37.06 46.30 51.07
N TYR A 35 -37.94 47.27 50.90
CA TYR A 35 -38.53 47.61 49.60
C TYR A 35 -37.56 48.33 48.67
N THR A 36 -36.54 49.02 49.20
CA THR A 36 -35.43 49.55 48.40
C THR A 36 -34.58 48.41 47.85
N LEU A 37 -34.40 47.33 48.62
CA LEU A 37 -33.60 46.16 48.22
C LEU A 37 -34.36 45.17 47.33
N LEU A 38 -35.66 44.97 47.56
CA LEU A 38 -36.47 43.93 46.91
C LEU A 38 -37.57 44.47 45.99
N GLY A 39 -37.81 45.79 45.98
CA GLY A 39 -38.87 46.45 45.21
C GLY A 39 -40.23 46.50 45.92
N THR A 40 -41.08 47.47 45.57
CA THR A 40 -42.37 47.79 46.22
C THR A 40 -43.59 47.02 45.69
N GLY A 41 -43.40 45.91 44.96
CA GLY A 41 -44.51 45.04 44.53
C GLY A 41 -45.31 45.58 43.35
N SER A 42 -44.74 45.41 42.15
CA SER A 42 -45.33 45.31 40.79
C SER A 42 -44.20 45.40 39.75
N ALA A 43 -43.06 45.96 40.14
CA ALA A 43 -41.80 46.02 39.40
C ALA A 43 -40.79 44.91 39.74
N LEU A 44 -41.20 43.83 40.42
CA LEU A 44 -40.44 42.56 40.43
C LEU A 44 -40.61 41.81 39.10
N THR A 45 -40.73 42.54 37.99
CA THR A 45 -40.78 42.04 36.63
C THR A 45 -39.41 41.55 36.15
N SER A 46 -38.35 41.78 36.94
CA SER A 46 -36.94 41.51 36.60
C SER A 46 -36.12 40.81 37.70
N GLY A 47 -36.76 40.27 38.75
CA GLY A 47 -36.10 39.41 39.76
C GLY A 47 -35.32 40.12 40.88
N ILE A 48 -34.65 39.34 41.74
CA ILE A 48 -33.77 39.82 42.82
C ILE A 48 -32.47 40.34 42.20
N SER A 49 -32.24 41.65 42.25
CA SER A 49 -30.98 42.28 41.82
C SER A 49 -30.07 42.54 43.02
N ALA A 50 -29.25 41.56 43.43
CA ALA A 50 -28.18 41.82 44.40
C ALA A 50 -26.92 42.31 43.70
N THR A 51 -26.44 43.49 44.11
CA THR A 51 -25.24 44.16 43.56
C THR A 51 -23.92 43.65 44.16
N SER A 52 -23.95 42.61 45.01
CA SER A 52 -22.78 42.06 45.71
C SER A 52 -22.78 40.53 45.61
N SER A 53 -21.95 40.00 44.70
CA SER A 53 -21.44 38.62 44.60
C SER A 53 -22.40 37.48 44.97
N VAL A 54 -23.11 36.97 43.95
CA VAL A 54 -23.86 35.69 43.92
C VAL A 54 -25.10 35.63 44.84
N VAL A 55 -26.29 35.71 44.25
CA VAL A 55 -27.55 35.35 44.92
C VAL A 55 -27.69 33.82 44.89
N THR A 56 -27.30 33.15 45.97
CA THR A 56 -27.54 31.70 46.11
C THR A 56 -28.98 31.46 46.56
N LEU A 57 -29.82 30.90 45.69
CA LEU A 57 -31.16 30.45 46.03
C LEU A 57 -31.11 28.96 46.41
N GLY A 58 -31.50 28.60 47.63
CA GLY A 58 -31.57 27.20 48.05
C GLY A 58 -32.82 26.51 47.50
N GLY A 59 -32.69 25.75 46.41
CA GLY A 59 -33.79 24.98 45.80
C GLY A 59 -34.89 25.84 45.16
N PRO A 60 -34.56 26.76 44.23
CA PRO A 60 -35.56 27.61 43.60
C PRO A 60 -36.50 26.79 42.70
N THR A 61 -37.80 27.10 42.74
CA THR A 61 -38.78 26.60 41.75
C THR A 61 -38.99 27.67 40.69
N ILE A 62 -38.58 27.38 39.44
CA ILE A 62 -38.77 28.27 38.29
C ILE A 62 -39.96 27.74 37.48
N THR A 63 -41.09 28.44 37.49
CA THR A 63 -42.33 28.02 36.77
C THR A 63 -42.47 28.62 35.37
N GLY A 64 -41.61 29.57 35.01
CA GLY A 64 -41.54 30.21 33.70
C GLY A 64 -40.18 30.04 33.04
N VAL A 65 -39.71 31.06 32.32
CA VAL A 65 -38.38 31.09 31.71
C VAL A 65 -37.39 31.74 32.67
N ALA A 66 -36.25 31.10 32.90
CA ALA A 66 -35.09 31.77 33.48
C ALA A 66 -34.26 32.38 32.36
N SER A 67 -34.14 33.71 32.37
CA SER A 67 -33.20 34.42 31.51
C SER A 67 -31.94 34.72 32.31
N PHE A 68 -30.80 34.47 31.69
CA PHE A 68 -29.50 34.80 32.24
C PHE A 68 -28.89 35.86 31.34
N ALA A 69 -28.10 36.77 31.93
CA ALA A 69 -27.28 37.67 31.13
C ALA A 69 -26.27 36.87 30.30
N ASP A 70 -25.78 37.47 29.22
CA ASP A 70 -24.66 36.92 28.46
C ASP A 70 -23.46 36.67 29.37
N GLY A 71 -22.68 35.67 29.03
CA GLY A 71 -21.51 35.28 29.81
C GLY A 71 -20.27 35.17 28.94
N SER A 72 -19.20 34.67 29.54
CA SER A 72 -17.94 34.46 28.84
C SER A 72 -17.26 33.19 29.32
N ASN A 73 -16.21 32.78 28.62
CA ASN A 73 -15.36 31.66 29.04
C ASN A 73 -14.87 31.78 30.49
N SER A 74 -14.53 32.98 30.96
CA SER A 74 -14.01 33.25 32.30
C SER A 74 -15.07 33.66 33.33
N ALA A 75 -16.33 33.77 32.91
CA ALA A 75 -17.47 34.13 33.76
C ALA A 75 -18.75 33.60 33.10
N PRO A 76 -19.03 32.29 33.20
CA PRO A 76 -20.22 31.73 32.59
C PRO A 76 -21.48 32.17 33.35
N SER A 77 -22.58 32.37 32.62
CA SER A 77 -23.86 32.84 33.16
C SER A 77 -24.47 31.86 34.16
N ILE A 78 -24.17 30.57 33.99
CA ILE A 78 -24.57 29.47 34.88
C ILE A 78 -23.29 28.78 35.33
N THR A 79 -22.92 28.95 36.59
CA THR A 79 -21.70 28.36 37.19
C THR A 79 -22.01 27.75 38.55
N ASN A 80 -21.20 26.78 38.99
CA ASN A 80 -21.28 26.28 40.36
C ASN A 80 -20.62 27.26 41.33
N THR A 81 -21.14 27.34 42.56
CA THR A 81 -20.58 28.22 43.59
C THR A 81 -19.09 27.93 43.83
N GLY A 82 -18.27 28.98 43.81
CA GLY A 82 -16.82 28.89 44.05
C GLY A 82 -15.98 28.55 42.82
N ASP A 83 -16.61 28.13 41.72
CA ASP A 83 -15.96 28.07 40.41
C ASP A 83 -16.52 29.25 39.58
N THR A 84 -15.62 30.08 39.09
CA THR A 84 -16.01 31.27 38.32
C THR A 84 -15.85 31.06 36.82
N ASN A 85 -15.35 29.91 36.38
CA ASN A 85 -14.92 29.71 35.00
C ASN A 85 -15.31 28.34 34.42
N THR A 86 -16.15 27.57 35.12
CA THR A 86 -16.76 26.31 34.64
C THR A 86 -18.27 26.43 34.64
N GLY A 87 -18.92 26.23 33.48
CA GLY A 87 -20.35 26.43 33.41
C GLY A 87 -20.91 26.53 31.99
N ILE A 88 -22.15 26.98 31.90
CA ILE A 88 -22.86 27.26 30.66
C ILE A 88 -23.01 28.76 30.49
N TYR A 89 -22.82 29.26 29.29
CA TYR A 89 -23.00 30.68 28.99
C TYR A 89 -23.53 30.90 27.58
N PHE A 90 -23.97 32.13 27.33
CA PHE A 90 -24.43 32.61 26.04
C PHE A 90 -23.44 33.70 25.60
N GLY A 91 -22.57 33.40 24.64
CA GLY A 91 -21.50 34.30 24.22
C GLY A 91 -21.90 35.31 23.14
N ALA A 92 -22.94 34.96 22.38
CA ALA A 92 -23.55 35.78 21.34
C ALA A 92 -25.03 35.37 21.15
N ALA A 93 -25.75 36.11 20.32
CA ALA A 93 -27.08 35.69 19.87
C ALA A 93 -27.01 34.31 19.22
N ASP A 94 -28.02 33.47 19.48
CA ASP A 94 -28.17 32.13 18.88
C ASP A 94 -27.02 31.16 19.20
N THR A 95 -26.35 31.32 20.34
CA THR A 95 -25.27 30.42 20.80
C THR A 95 -25.55 29.80 22.16
N VAL A 96 -25.11 28.56 22.37
CA VAL A 96 -25.02 27.92 23.69
C VAL A 96 -23.62 27.37 23.88
N ASN A 97 -22.93 27.85 24.91
CA ASN A 97 -21.55 27.53 25.16
C ASN A 97 -21.35 26.80 26.48
N VAL A 98 -20.43 25.85 26.51
CA VAL A 98 -19.94 25.22 27.75
C VAL A 98 -18.48 25.56 27.93
N THR A 99 -18.10 26.00 29.14
CA THR A 99 -16.71 26.27 29.53
C THR A 99 -16.31 25.39 30.71
N THR A 100 -15.05 24.98 30.75
CA THR A 100 -14.45 24.33 31.92
C THR A 100 -13.10 24.96 32.20
N GLY A 101 -12.84 25.43 33.42
CA GLY A 101 -11.53 26.01 33.75
C GLY A 101 -11.19 27.26 32.92
N GLY A 102 -12.19 27.99 32.42
CA GLY A 102 -11.96 29.16 31.57
C GLY A 102 -11.78 28.86 30.07
N THR A 103 -11.93 27.60 29.64
CA THR A 103 -11.76 27.18 28.24
C THR A 103 -13.08 26.72 27.65
N LYS A 104 -13.47 27.28 26.49
CA LYS A 104 -14.64 26.81 25.72
C LYS A 104 -14.46 25.35 25.34
N ARG A 105 -15.45 24.52 25.63
CA ARG A 105 -15.48 23.07 25.34
C ARG A 105 -16.50 22.71 24.28
N VAL A 106 -17.65 23.38 24.32
CA VAL A 106 -18.76 23.18 23.39
C VAL A 106 -19.23 24.56 22.94
N ASP A 107 -19.42 24.70 21.64
CA ASP A 107 -20.13 25.82 21.02
C ASP A 107 -21.22 25.23 20.14
N ILE A 108 -22.46 25.62 20.40
CA ILE A 108 -23.61 25.22 19.59
C ILE A 108 -24.21 26.49 19.05
N ASP A 109 -24.33 26.56 17.74
CA ASP A 109 -24.96 27.67 17.05
C ASP A 109 -25.84 27.17 15.89
N SER A 110 -26.26 28.09 15.01
CA SER A 110 -27.06 27.75 13.83
C SER A 110 -26.32 26.92 12.78
N SER A 111 -24.99 26.84 12.83
CA SER A 111 -24.14 26.08 11.91
C SER A 111 -23.87 24.65 12.38
N GLY A 112 -23.92 24.39 13.68
CA GLY A 112 -23.81 23.03 14.22
C GLY A 112 -23.25 22.97 15.64
N LEU A 113 -22.46 21.93 15.89
CA LEU A 113 -21.80 21.65 17.17
C LEU A 113 -20.29 21.64 16.95
N ASP A 114 -19.59 22.58 17.59
CA ASP A 114 -18.14 22.58 17.68
C ASP A 114 -17.72 22.06 19.06
N VAL A 115 -16.85 21.05 19.06
CA VAL A 115 -16.27 20.49 20.30
C VAL A 115 -14.78 20.80 20.35
N THR A 116 -14.34 21.45 21.42
CA THR A 116 -12.92 21.70 21.69
C THR A 116 -12.34 20.57 22.54
N GLY A 117 -11.52 19.74 21.89
CA GLY A 117 -10.84 18.58 22.48
C GLY A 117 -11.33 17.26 21.89
N ASN A 118 -11.05 16.16 22.59
CA ASN A 118 -11.36 14.82 22.11
C ASN A 118 -12.85 14.48 22.33
N VAL A 119 -13.45 13.81 21.35
CA VAL A 119 -14.78 13.20 21.46
C VAL A 119 -14.62 11.68 21.56
N THR A 120 -14.99 11.09 22.69
CA THR A 120 -15.02 9.63 22.87
C THR A 120 -16.44 9.13 22.62
N ALA A 121 -16.66 8.40 21.53
CA ALA A 121 -17.93 7.72 21.23
C ALA A 121 -17.82 6.23 21.59
N THR A 122 -18.76 5.71 22.39
CA THR A 122 -18.82 4.27 22.74
C THR A 122 -19.56 3.42 21.69
N GLY A 123 -20.19 4.08 20.71
CA GLY A 123 -20.82 3.47 19.55
C GLY A 123 -20.23 4.02 18.25
N ASN A 124 -20.92 3.76 17.14
CA ASN A 124 -20.47 4.23 15.83
C ASN A 124 -20.60 5.75 15.72
N VAL A 125 -19.61 6.38 15.09
CA VAL A 125 -19.72 7.73 14.57
C VAL A 125 -20.24 7.62 13.14
N THR A 126 -21.51 7.95 12.92
CA THR A 126 -22.13 7.96 11.59
C THR A 126 -22.09 9.37 11.03
N ALA A 127 -21.26 9.60 10.02
CA ALA A 127 -21.24 10.84 9.25
C ALA A 127 -21.97 10.63 7.91
N THR A 128 -22.92 11.49 7.57
CA THR A 128 -23.59 11.48 6.25
C THR A 128 -22.80 12.24 5.18
N GLY A 129 -21.78 12.99 5.60
CA GLY A 129 -20.77 13.62 4.76
C GLY A 129 -19.38 13.05 5.04
N THR A 130 -18.35 13.75 4.56
CA THR A 130 -16.97 13.34 4.73
C THR A 130 -16.50 13.47 6.18
N VAL A 131 -15.71 12.50 6.65
CA VAL A 131 -14.97 12.65 7.90
C VAL A 131 -13.64 13.29 7.57
N GLU A 132 -13.54 14.57 7.88
CA GLU A 132 -12.34 15.39 7.71
C GLU A 132 -11.58 15.44 9.05
N PRO A 133 -10.54 14.61 9.28
CA PRO A 133 -9.59 14.85 10.35
C PRO A 133 -9.01 16.28 10.26
N ALA A 134 -9.36 17.14 11.22
CA ALA A 134 -8.74 18.46 11.36
C ALA A 134 -7.30 18.32 11.87
N GLY A 135 -6.38 19.12 11.32
CA GLY A 135 -4.95 19.07 11.64
C GLY A 135 -4.00 19.08 10.43
N ASP A 136 -4.48 19.51 9.26
CA ASP A 136 -3.67 19.69 8.07
C ASP A 136 -2.44 20.58 8.36
N THR A 137 -1.29 20.15 7.84
CA THR A 137 0.01 20.84 7.97
C THR A 137 0.23 21.86 6.85
N ALA A 138 -0.63 21.87 5.83
CA ALA A 138 -0.74 22.91 4.80
C ALA A 138 -2.13 23.58 4.85
N ALA A 139 -2.36 24.65 4.09
CA ALA A 139 -3.64 25.37 4.10
C ALA A 139 -4.41 25.08 2.81
N GLY A 140 -5.67 24.63 2.95
CA GLY A 140 -6.65 24.59 1.85
C GLY A 140 -6.97 23.21 1.27
N ASP A 141 -6.59 22.12 1.93
CA ASP A 141 -6.60 20.79 1.32
C ASP A 141 -6.81 19.69 2.39
N ASN A 142 -8.04 19.29 2.71
CA ASN A 142 -8.33 18.38 3.83
C ASN A 142 -8.15 16.89 3.48
N ALA A 143 -7.49 16.13 4.36
CA ALA A 143 -7.42 14.67 4.24
C ALA A 143 -8.77 14.11 4.61
N ALA A 144 -9.42 13.50 3.62
CA ALA A 144 -10.76 12.96 3.77
C ALA A 144 -10.67 11.44 3.88
N ILE A 145 -11.30 10.91 4.93
CA ILE A 145 -11.74 9.52 4.92
C ILE A 145 -13.19 9.58 4.47
N GLY A 146 -13.36 9.40 3.16
CA GLY A 146 -14.64 9.43 2.49
C GLY A 146 -15.02 8.06 1.96
N TYR A 147 -16.23 8.02 1.40
CA TYR A 147 -16.56 6.95 0.49
C TYR A 147 -17.50 7.49 -0.58
N THR A 148 -17.34 6.98 -1.81
CA THR A 148 -18.40 7.05 -2.81
C THR A 148 -18.89 5.64 -3.05
N ALA A 149 -20.13 5.52 -3.53
CA ALA A 149 -20.64 4.23 -3.97
C ALA A 149 -19.82 3.64 -5.14
N ALA A 150 -18.94 4.41 -5.80
CA ALA A 150 -18.16 4.02 -6.98
C ALA A 150 -16.69 3.68 -6.71
N GLU A 151 -16.04 4.33 -5.74
CA GLU A 151 -14.60 4.17 -5.47
C GLU A 151 -14.31 3.50 -4.11
N GLY A 152 -15.36 3.21 -3.32
CA GLY A 152 -15.23 2.50 -2.04
C GLY A 152 -14.70 3.39 -0.92
N LEU A 153 -13.89 2.82 -0.01
CA LEU A 153 -13.16 3.61 0.99
C LEU A 153 -12.16 4.51 0.24
N ILE A 154 -12.48 5.78 0.17
CA ILE A 154 -11.62 6.79 -0.43
C ILE A 154 -10.79 7.38 0.71
N LEU A 155 -9.51 7.03 0.71
CA LEU A 155 -8.51 7.82 1.40
C LEU A 155 -7.93 8.77 0.36
N THR A 156 -8.41 10.01 0.33
CA THR A 156 -7.66 11.09 -0.32
C THR A 156 -6.64 11.55 0.70
N GLY A 157 -5.49 10.88 0.72
CA GLY A 157 -4.40 11.29 1.58
C GLY A 157 -3.82 12.59 1.07
N GLN A 158 -3.75 13.57 1.96
CA GLN A 158 -3.01 14.81 1.74
C GLN A 158 -1.56 14.64 2.16
N GLY A 159 -1.04 13.41 2.10
CA GLY A 159 0.38 13.25 2.23
C GLY A 159 0.97 14.04 1.08
N SER A 160 1.73 15.10 1.38
CA SER A 160 2.51 15.80 0.35
C SER A 160 3.45 14.83 -0.43
N THR A 161 3.53 13.56 0.00
CA THR A 161 4.32 12.46 -0.54
C THR A 161 3.53 11.18 -0.91
N SER A 162 2.33 10.93 -0.37
CA SER A 162 1.55 9.70 -0.64
C SER A 162 0.07 9.87 -0.33
N ASP A 163 -0.78 9.55 -1.30
CA ASP A 163 -2.24 9.59 -1.20
C ASP A 163 -2.74 8.52 -0.23
N ILE A 164 -2.01 7.42 -0.05
CA ILE A 164 -2.41 6.34 0.88
C ILE A 164 -1.19 5.90 1.66
N THR A 165 -1.34 5.75 2.98
CA THR A 165 -0.34 5.13 3.87
C THR A 165 -1.04 4.17 4.83
N LEU A 166 -0.76 2.86 4.70
CA LEU A 166 -1.18 1.82 5.64
C LEU A 166 -0.04 1.55 6.61
N LYS A 167 -0.30 1.53 7.93
CA LYS A 167 0.69 1.21 8.96
C LYS A 167 0.28 -0.05 9.73
N ASN A 168 1.23 -0.81 10.26
CA ASN A 168 1.00 -1.89 11.21
C ASN A 168 0.76 -1.30 12.62
N ASP A 169 0.37 -2.16 13.56
CA ASP A 169 0.00 -1.79 14.94
C ASP A 169 1.17 -1.25 15.80
N ALA A 170 2.41 -1.42 15.33
CA ALA A 170 3.59 -0.75 15.89
C ALA A 170 3.89 0.58 15.19
N ASP A 171 2.88 1.14 14.49
CA ASP A 171 2.96 2.35 13.70
C ASP A 171 4.01 2.33 12.58
N ALA A 172 4.25 1.18 11.92
CA ALA A 172 5.18 1.07 10.79
C ALA A 172 4.46 0.88 9.45
N THR A 173 4.80 1.66 8.42
CA THR A 173 4.16 1.58 7.10
C THR A 173 4.30 0.20 6.43
N VAL A 174 3.21 -0.33 5.87
CA VAL A 174 3.08 -1.63 5.21
C VAL A 174 2.80 -1.48 3.71
N PHE A 175 2.09 -0.44 3.29
CA PHE A 175 1.78 -0.17 1.88
C PHE A 175 1.41 1.31 1.66
N THR A 176 1.79 1.87 0.51
CA THR A 176 1.52 3.27 0.16
C THR A 176 1.13 3.44 -1.31
N VAL A 177 0.38 4.50 -1.60
CA VAL A 177 0.08 4.96 -2.97
C VAL A 177 0.54 6.42 -3.10
N PRO A 178 1.37 6.80 -4.09
CA PRO A 178 1.83 8.18 -4.30
C PRO A 178 0.73 9.13 -4.85
N THR A 179 0.94 10.45 -4.76
CA THR A 179 -0.03 11.46 -5.27
C THR A 179 0.21 11.85 -6.73
N GLY A 180 -0.85 12.12 -7.50
CA GLY A 180 -0.80 13.01 -8.68
C GLY A 180 -0.79 12.37 -10.09
N THR A 181 -0.38 11.12 -10.27
CA THR A 181 -0.47 10.33 -11.52
C THR A 181 -0.20 8.84 -11.18
N ASP A 182 -0.47 7.88 -12.08
CA ASP A 182 0.31 6.63 -12.27
C ASP A 182 -0.17 5.26 -11.73
N ASP A 183 0.38 4.22 -12.39
CA ASP A 183 0.56 2.86 -11.90
C ASP A 183 1.12 2.84 -10.46
N ILE A 184 1.09 1.68 -9.80
CA ILE A 184 2.05 1.43 -8.70
C ILE A 184 3.41 1.27 -9.36
N LEU A 185 4.01 2.42 -9.68
CA LEU A 185 5.31 2.50 -10.29
C LEU A 185 6.32 2.02 -9.27
N PHE A 186 6.80 0.80 -9.45
CA PHE A 186 8.05 0.36 -8.85
C PHE A 186 9.17 0.89 -9.75
N PRO A 187 9.92 1.93 -9.34
CA PRO A 187 10.99 2.47 -10.17
C PRO A 187 12.09 1.42 -10.38
N ASP A 188 13.05 1.71 -11.26
CA ASP A 188 14.21 0.86 -11.44
C ASP A 188 14.87 0.51 -10.10
N ASN A 189 15.19 -0.76 -9.96
CA ASN A 189 15.71 -1.49 -8.81
C ASN A 189 14.71 -1.74 -7.68
N ALA A 190 13.53 -1.09 -7.69
CA ALA A 190 12.45 -1.41 -6.77
C ALA A 190 11.84 -2.76 -7.13
N LYS A 191 11.46 -3.49 -6.09
CA LYS A 191 11.15 -4.90 -6.22
C LYS A 191 9.81 -5.18 -5.58
N ALA A 192 8.95 -5.89 -6.29
CA ALA A 192 7.94 -6.69 -5.63
C ALA A 192 8.65 -7.92 -5.06
N MET A 193 8.67 -8.02 -3.72
CA MET A 193 9.44 -9.02 -2.98
C MET A 193 8.49 -9.94 -2.23
N PHE A 194 8.67 -11.24 -2.39
CA PHE A 194 7.82 -12.26 -1.77
C PHE A 194 8.67 -13.32 -1.06
N GLY A 195 8.18 -13.79 0.08
CA GLY A 195 8.88 -14.79 0.91
C GLY A 195 9.69 -14.17 2.04
N ALA A 196 9.94 -14.98 3.08
CA ALA A 196 10.69 -14.57 4.26
C ALA A 196 12.19 -14.51 3.90
N GLY A 197 12.78 -13.33 3.98
CA GLY A 197 14.15 -13.13 3.47
C GLY A 197 14.21 -12.67 2.02
N SER A 198 13.06 -12.38 1.40
CA SER A 198 12.97 -11.80 0.06
C SER A 198 13.39 -12.73 -1.07
N ASP A 199 12.91 -13.97 -1.00
CA ASP A 199 13.28 -15.06 -1.89
C ASP A 199 12.95 -14.73 -3.35
N LEU A 200 11.70 -14.36 -3.64
CA LEU A 200 11.28 -13.98 -4.99
C LEU A 200 11.32 -12.45 -5.16
N GLN A 201 11.93 -12.02 -6.26
CA GLN A 201 12.14 -10.62 -6.60
C GLN A 201 11.73 -10.36 -8.05
N LEU A 202 10.82 -9.41 -8.26
CA LEU A 202 10.44 -8.90 -9.58
C LEU A 202 10.85 -7.44 -9.69
N PHE A 203 11.78 -7.11 -10.60
CA PHE A 203 12.36 -5.76 -10.69
C PHE A 203 13.00 -5.47 -12.04
N HIS A 204 13.24 -4.19 -12.33
CA HIS A 204 14.08 -3.72 -13.42
C HIS A 204 15.42 -3.20 -12.85
N ASP A 205 16.58 -3.37 -13.46
CA ASP A 205 17.88 -2.87 -12.92
C ASP A 205 18.38 -1.56 -13.55
N GLY A 206 17.58 -0.98 -14.45
CA GLY A 206 17.95 0.18 -15.27
C GLY A 206 18.45 -0.20 -16.66
N SER A 207 18.73 -1.48 -16.91
CA SER A 207 19.07 -2.00 -18.23
C SER A 207 18.26 -3.24 -18.61
N ASN A 208 17.87 -4.06 -17.62
CA ASN A 208 17.21 -5.33 -17.81
C ASN A 208 16.09 -5.55 -16.80
N SER A 209 15.08 -6.31 -17.19
CA SER A 209 14.01 -6.78 -16.31
C SER A 209 14.32 -8.18 -15.78
N TYR A 210 14.03 -8.42 -14.50
CA TYR A 210 14.34 -9.66 -13.81
C TYR A 210 13.13 -10.25 -13.12
N ILE A 211 12.96 -11.55 -13.32
CA ILE A 211 12.27 -12.46 -12.41
C ILE A 211 13.38 -13.27 -11.73
N LYS A 212 13.67 -12.97 -10.47
CA LYS A 212 14.83 -13.54 -9.75
C LYS A 212 14.38 -14.27 -8.50
N ASP A 213 14.83 -15.51 -8.38
CA ASP A 213 14.87 -16.25 -7.12
C ASP A 213 16.26 -16.04 -6.50
N ALA A 214 16.30 -15.46 -5.30
CA ALA A 214 17.49 -15.22 -4.50
C ALA A 214 17.56 -16.13 -3.27
N GLY A 215 16.54 -16.96 -3.04
CA GLY A 215 16.44 -17.91 -1.94
C GLY A 215 16.92 -19.30 -2.36
N THR A 216 16.33 -20.32 -1.75
CA THR A 216 16.53 -21.73 -2.15
C THR A 216 15.32 -22.22 -2.92
N GLY A 217 15.53 -22.96 -4.02
CA GLY A 217 14.44 -23.56 -4.80
C GLY A 217 14.58 -23.27 -6.28
N ASN A 218 13.45 -23.38 -7.00
CA ASN A 218 13.38 -23.15 -8.43
C ASN A 218 12.28 -22.14 -8.74
N ILE A 219 12.52 -21.26 -9.71
CA ILE A 219 11.44 -20.58 -10.41
C ILE A 219 10.68 -21.63 -11.21
N THR A 220 9.44 -21.92 -10.81
CA THR A 220 8.58 -22.88 -11.50
C THR A 220 7.52 -22.11 -12.28
N MET A 221 7.59 -22.17 -13.60
CA MET A 221 6.57 -21.61 -14.49
C MET A 221 5.60 -22.75 -14.88
N GLN A 222 4.41 -22.75 -14.26
CA GLN A 222 3.36 -23.72 -14.57
C GLN A 222 2.33 -23.06 -15.48
N ALA A 223 2.26 -23.52 -16.73
CA ALA A 223 1.31 -23.06 -17.74
C ALA A 223 1.17 -24.11 -18.84
N ASN A 224 0.04 -24.11 -19.54
CA ASN A 224 -0.17 -24.96 -20.73
C ASN A 224 0.76 -24.55 -21.89
N GLN A 225 1.15 -23.28 -21.93
CA GLN A 225 2.11 -22.74 -22.89
C GLN A 225 2.94 -21.64 -22.25
N VAL A 226 4.25 -21.66 -22.47
CA VAL A 226 5.16 -20.56 -22.13
C VAL A 226 5.85 -20.10 -23.41
N ASN A 227 5.61 -18.86 -23.80
CA ASN A 227 6.25 -18.25 -24.96
C ASN A 227 7.24 -17.19 -24.50
N PHE A 228 8.44 -17.24 -25.06
CA PHE A 228 9.42 -16.17 -24.97
C PHE A 228 9.39 -15.45 -26.32
N VAL A 229 9.08 -14.16 -26.30
CA VAL A 229 8.97 -13.32 -27.50
C VAL A 229 9.95 -12.16 -27.41
N ASN A 230 10.26 -11.55 -28.55
CA ASN A 230 11.05 -10.33 -28.58
C ASN A 230 10.30 -9.14 -27.94
N ALA A 231 11.01 -8.03 -27.67
CA ALA A 231 10.44 -6.85 -27.02
C ALA A 231 9.27 -6.21 -27.79
N ALA A 232 9.24 -6.34 -29.12
CA ALA A 232 8.16 -5.84 -29.96
C ALA A 232 6.93 -6.75 -29.99
N GLY A 233 7.03 -7.99 -29.45
CA GLY A 233 5.97 -9.00 -29.49
C GLY A 233 5.71 -9.57 -30.89
N THR A 234 6.65 -9.43 -31.83
CA THR A 234 6.48 -9.82 -33.24
C THR A 234 7.26 -11.07 -33.65
N GLU A 235 8.17 -11.54 -32.78
CA GLU A 235 9.00 -12.71 -33.03
C GLU A 235 8.94 -13.66 -31.83
N THR A 236 8.72 -14.94 -32.09
CA THR A 236 8.82 -15.99 -31.06
C THR A 236 10.26 -16.47 -30.99
N LEU A 237 10.84 -16.50 -29.79
CA LEU A 237 12.21 -16.97 -29.51
C LEU A 237 12.19 -18.43 -29.04
N MET A 238 11.23 -18.76 -28.17
CA MET A 238 10.99 -20.11 -27.66
C MET A 238 9.50 -20.31 -27.41
N ALA A 239 8.99 -21.49 -27.75
CA ALA A 239 7.66 -21.93 -27.38
C ALA A 239 7.74 -23.27 -26.66
N VAL A 240 7.22 -23.33 -25.44
CA VAL A 240 7.07 -24.54 -24.63
C VAL A 240 5.58 -24.89 -24.62
N ASN A 241 5.21 -26.03 -25.19
CA ASN A 241 3.82 -26.44 -25.37
C ASN A 241 3.53 -27.72 -24.58
N GLU A 242 2.49 -27.69 -23.74
CA GLU A 242 1.96 -28.89 -23.07
C GLU A 242 1.57 -29.95 -24.11
N ASP A 243 1.98 -31.21 -23.88
CA ASP A 243 1.82 -32.35 -24.78
C ASP A 243 2.30 -32.13 -26.24
N GLY A 244 3.09 -31.07 -26.45
CA GLY A 244 3.59 -30.64 -27.75
C GLY A 244 5.12 -30.52 -27.76
N ALA A 245 5.63 -29.98 -28.87
CA ALA A 245 7.05 -29.73 -29.00
C ALA A 245 7.49 -28.52 -28.17
N VAL A 246 8.71 -28.58 -27.66
CA VAL A 246 9.49 -27.40 -27.31
C VAL A 246 10.24 -26.97 -28.56
N VAL A 247 10.09 -25.70 -28.93
CA VAL A 247 10.64 -25.17 -30.18
C VAL A 247 11.51 -23.95 -29.88
N LEU A 248 12.74 -23.95 -30.43
CA LEU A 248 13.62 -22.79 -30.46
C LEU A 248 13.64 -22.19 -31.86
N PHE A 249 13.55 -20.87 -31.93
CA PHE A 249 13.52 -20.12 -33.17
C PHE A 249 14.72 -19.16 -33.26
N TYR A 250 15.08 -18.82 -34.48
CA TYR A 250 15.93 -17.68 -34.80
C TYR A 250 15.32 -16.97 -36.01
N ASP A 251 14.96 -15.70 -35.85
CA ASP A 251 14.29 -14.89 -36.88
C ASP A 251 13.01 -15.57 -37.39
N ASN A 252 12.17 -16.02 -36.44
CA ASN A 252 10.96 -16.83 -36.67
C ASN A 252 11.16 -18.16 -37.43
N SER A 253 12.39 -18.57 -37.71
CA SER A 253 12.71 -19.86 -38.31
C SER A 253 13.08 -20.88 -37.23
N THR A 254 12.39 -22.02 -37.22
CA THR A 254 12.67 -23.13 -36.30
C THR A 254 14.08 -23.68 -36.46
N LYS A 255 14.83 -23.76 -35.35
CA LYS A 255 16.20 -24.29 -35.28
C LYS A 255 16.32 -25.59 -34.51
N LEU A 256 15.52 -25.74 -33.46
CA LEU A 256 15.37 -26.98 -32.69
C LEU A 256 13.88 -27.22 -32.46
N THR A 257 13.43 -28.45 -32.70
CA THR A 257 12.09 -28.91 -32.32
C THR A 257 12.20 -30.26 -31.64
N THR A 258 11.59 -30.42 -30.46
CA THR A 258 11.47 -31.72 -29.80
C THR A 258 10.27 -32.51 -30.30
N SER A 259 10.33 -33.83 -30.10
CA SER A 259 9.30 -34.80 -30.42
C SER A 259 9.40 -35.97 -29.43
N SER A 260 8.46 -36.90 -29.48
CA SER A 260 8.51 -38.12 -28.67
C SER A 260 9.71 -39.03 -29.00
N ALA A 261 10.31 -38.91 -30.18
CA ALA A 261 11.44 -39.72 -30.63
C ALA A 261 12.81 -39.03 -30.48
N GLY A 262 12.88 -37.85 -29.85
CA GLY A 262 14.07 -37.01 -29.81
C GLY A 262 13.79 -35.62 -30.39
N GLY A 263 14.71 -35.04 -31.17
CA GLY A 263 14.50 -33.73 -31.77
C GLY A 263 15.14 -33.59 -33.15
N THR A 264 14.69 -32.57 -33.89
CA THR A 264 15.29 -32.17 -35.17
C THR A 264 16.09 -30.89 -34.99
N LEU A 265 17.33 -30.89 -35.49
CA LEU A 265 18.17 -29.71 -35.64
C LEU A 265 18.16 -29.29 -37.12
N THR A 266 18.00 -27.99 -37.40
CA THR A 266 18.10 -27.46 -38.77
C THR A 266 19.39 -26.65 -38.94
N GLY A 267 20.02 -26.75 -40.12
CA GLY A 267 21.31 -26.11 -40.41
C GLY A 267 22.52 -26.98 -40.04
N VAL A 268 23.71 -26.38 -40.06
CA VAL A 268 24.98 -27.07 -39.77
C VAL A 268 25.33 -26.90 -38.29
N TRP A 269 25.39 -28.00 -37.54
CA TRP A 269 25.73 -28.01 -36.10
C TRP A 269 27.06 -28.70 -35.78
N VAL A 270 27.56 -29.53 -36.69
CA VAL A 270 28.86 -30.20 -36.57
C VAL A 270 29.89 -29.46 -37.44
N GLN A 271 30.90 -28.88 -36.79
CA GLN A 271 32.09 -28.31 -37.44
C GLN A 271 33.28 -29.26 -37.29
N THR A 272 34.33 -29.09 -38.09
CA THR A 272 35.51 -29.98 -38.13
C THR A 272 36.16 -30.19 -36.75
N ALA A 273 36.16 -29.18 -35.89
CA ALA A 273 36.76 -29.27 -34.55
C ALA A 273 35.89 -30.01 -33.51
N ASN A 274 34.61 -30.28 -33.79
CA ASN A 274 33.70 -30.91 -32.83
C ASN A 274 33.86 -32.43 -32.75
N ILE A 275 34.53 -33.02 -33.73
CA ILE A 275 34.83 -34.45 -33.76
C ILE A 275 36.22 -34.63 -33.17
N ALA A 276 36.29 -35.14 -31.93
CA ALA A 276 37.57 -35.49 -31.33
C ALA A 276 38.31 -36.54 -32.18
N ALA A 277 39.64 -36.61 -32.04
CA ALA A 277 40.41 -37.69 -32.66
C ALA A 277 39.78 -39.05 -32.30
N ASP A 278 39.65 -39.91 -33.30
CA ASP A 278 39.04 -41.25 -33.20
C ASP A 278 37.58 -41.28 -32.70
N ALA A 279 36.88 -40.13 -32.67
CA ALA A 279 35.50 -40.09 -32.19
C ALA A 279 34.52 -40.80 -33.13
N ILE A 280 34.81 -40.84 -34.43
CA ILE A 280 34.05 -41.61 -35.41
C ILE A 280 34.68 -42.99 -35.51
N THR A 281 34.17 -43.93 -34.72
CA THR A 281 34.60 -45.32 -34.75
C THR A 281 33.86 -46.07 -35.86
N GLY A 282 34.38 -47.23 -36.27
CA GLY A 282 33.70 -48.08 -37.26
C GLY A 282 32.27 -48.47 -36.87
N ALA A 283 31.94 -48.53 -35.58
CA ALA A 283 30.56 -48.80 -35.14
C ALA A 283 29.58 -47.64 -35.41
N LYS A 284 30.09 -46.42 -35.65
CA LYS A 284 29.30 -45.22 -35.97
C LYS A 284 29.19 -44.96 -37.46
N ILE A 285 29.98 -45.66 -38.27
CA ILE A 285 29.92 -45.64 -39.72
C ILE A 285 29.16 -46.91 -40.12
N ALA A 286 28.07 -46.77 -40.88
CA ALA A 286 27.38 -47.95 -41.38
C ALA A 286 28.31 -48.73 -42.36
N ASP A 287 28.09 -50.03 -42.48
CA ASP A 287 28.84 -50.86 -43.45
C ASP A 287 28.69 -50.29 -44.87
N ASP A 288 29.78 -50.28 -45.62
CA ASP A 288 29.87 -49.69 -46.98
C ASP A 288 29.46 -48.20 -47.10
N ALA A 289 29.34 -47.44 -45.99
CA ALA A 289 28.87 -46.06 -46.04
C ALA A 289 29.88 -45.04 -46.59
N ILE A 290 31.16 -45.39 -46.66
CA ILE A 290 32.21 -44.51 -47.19
C ILE A 290 32.62 -45.02 -48.57
N ASP A 291 32.11 -44.36 -49.61
CA ASP A 291 32.39 -44.65 -51.02
C ASP A 291 33.31 -43.60 -51.67
N SER A 292 33.50 -43.70 -52.99
CA SER A 292 34.37 -42.81 -53.76
C SER A 292 33.98 -41.33 -53.72
N GLU A 293 32.72 -40.97 -53.43
CA GLU A 293 32.31 -39.56 -53.32
C GLU A 293 32.78 -38.93 -52.00
N HIS A 294 33.07 -39.76 -50.99
CA HIS A 294 33.52 -39.31 -49.66
C HIS A 294 35.04 -39.05 -49.58
N TYR A 295 35.81 -39.56 -50.55
CA TYR A 295 37.24 -39.32 -50.68
C TYR A 295 37.52 -38.25 -51.74
N ALA A 296 38.46 -37.35 -51.46
CA ALA A 296 38.94 -36.46 -52.52
C ALA A 296 39.73 -37.27 -53.56
N ALA A 297 39.67 -36.87 -54.84
CA ALA A 297 40.46 -37.52 -55.87
C ALA A 297 41.95 -37.53 -55.49
N ASP A 298 42.60 -38.67 -55.72
CA ASP A 298 44.01 -38.95 -55.36
C ASP A 298 44.34 -38.82 -53.86
N SER A 299 43.36 -38.74 -52.94
CA SER A 299 43.64 -38.63 -51.50
C SER A 299 44.13 -39.93 -50.86
N ILE A 300 43.96 -41.06 -51.55
CA ILE A 300 44.55 -42.35 -51.17
C ILE A 300 45.79 -42.53 -52.03
N ASP A 301 46.95 -42.30 -51.43
CA ASP A 301 48.26 -42.39 -52.09
C ASP A 301 49.09 -43.58 -51.57
N GLU A 302 50.33 -43.67 -52.03
CA GLU A 302 51.25 -44.75 -51.64
C GLU A 302 51.64 -44.72 -50.15
N GLU A 303 51.48 -43.59 -49.43
CA GLU A 303 51.66 -43.55 -47.97
C GLU A 303 50.49 -44.23 -47.24
N HIS A 304 49.28 -44.17 -47.80
CA HIS A 304 48.08 -44.79 -47.22
C HIS A 304 47.95 -46.28 -47.52
N ILE A 305 48.57 -46.77 -48.60
CA ILE A 305 48.51 -48.18 -49.03
C ILE A 305 49.75 -48.91 -48.54
N ALA A 306 49.58 -49.89 -47.65
CA ALA A 306 50.70 -50.73 -47.22
C ALA A 306 51.26 -51.59 -48.36
N ASN A 307 52.55 -51.97 -48.28
CA ASN A 307 53.17 -52.89 -49.24
C ASN A 307 52.30 -54.15 -49.42
N ASP A 308 52.08 -54.54 -50.67
CA ASP A 308 51.25 -55.69 -51.08
C ASP A 308 49.77 -55.64 -50.61
N ALA A 309 49.25 -54.49 -50.16
CA ALA A 309 47.85 -54.36 -49.72
C ALA A 309 46.82 -54.51 -50.86
N VAL A 310 47.24 -54.28 -52.10
CA VAL A 310 46.42 -54.51 -53.31
C VAL A 310 46.90 -55.78 -53.98
N GLY A 311 46.17 -56.87 -53.80
CA GLY A 311 46.42 -58.17 -54.41
C GLY A 311 45.57 -58.42 -55.65
N SER A 312 45.57 -59.66 -56.12
CA SER A 312 44.77 -60.05 -57.29
C SER A 312 43.25 -59.97 -57.06
N ALA A 313 42.78 -59.96 -55.80
CA ALA A 313 41.36 -59.91 -55.46
C ALA A 313 40.79 -58.48 -55.52
N GLU A 314 41.64 -57.49 -55.24
CA GLU A 314 41.30 -56.07 -55.22
C GLU A 314 41.37 -55.42 -56.62
N LEU A 315 41.99 -56.09 -57.59
CA LEU A 315 42.10 -55.65 -58.97
C LEU A 315 40.86 -56.04 -59.79
N LYS A 316 40.05 -55.04 -60.18
CA LYS A 316 38.85 -55.22 -61.03
C LYS A 316 39.15 -55.97 -62.34
N THR A 317 40.34 -55.80 -62.89
CA THR A 317 40.80 -56.55 -64.07
C THR A 317 42.25 -56.95 -63.87
N LEU A 318 42.53 -58.24 -64.09
CA LEU A 318 43.80 -58.87 -63.78
C LEU A 318 44.62 -59.03 -65.06
N SER A 319 45.78 -58.37 -65.14
CA SER A 319 46.83 -58.77 -66.07
C SER A 319 47.74 -59.79 -65.39
N THR A 320 48.06 -60.89 -66.07
CA THR A 320 48.88 -61.98 -65.51
C THR A 320 50.14 -62.14 -66.34
N LEU A 321 51.29 -61.87 -65.72
CA LEU A 321 52.60 -62.20 -66.26
C LEU A 321 53.07 -63.53 -65.65
N LEU A 322 53.15 -64.56 -66.47
CA LEU A 322 53.69 -65.88 -66.09
C LEU A 322 55.19 -65.91 -66.37
N ILE A 323 56.00 -65.95 -65.31
CA ILE A 323 57.44 -66.18 -65.43
C ILE A 323 57.64 -67.70 -65.48
N LYS A 324 58.04 -68.22 -66.65
CA LYS A 324 58.23 -69.66 -66.91
C LYS A 324 59.70 -70.04 -67.03
N ASN A 325 60.05 -71.28 -66.64
CA ASN A 325 61.39 -71.83 -66.84
C ASN A 325 61.53 -72.32 -68.29
N SER A 326 62.74 -72.76 -68.66
CA SER A 326 63.02 -73.33 -69.98
C SER A 326 62.21 -74.61 -70.29
N SER A 327 61.62 -75.26 -69.28
CA SER A 327 60.70 -76.39 -69.44
C SER A 327 59.22 -75.99 -69.51
N GLY A 328 58.90 -74.70 -69.51
CA GLY A 328 57.54 -74.17 -69.66
C GLY A 328 56.69 -74.15 -68.38
N SER A 329 57.26 -74.56 -67.23
CA SER A 329 56.61 -74.52 -65.92
C SER A 329 56.67 -73.12 -65.31
N THR A 330 55.59 -72.66 -64.68
CA THR A 330 55.50 -71.33 -64.03
C THR A 330 56.33 -71.32 -62.74
N LEU A 331 57.34 -70.45 -62.65
CA LEU A 331 58.09 -70.20 -61.40
C LEU A 331 57.43 -69.13 -60.52
N LYS A 332 56.92 -68.07 -61.15
CA LYS A 332 56.27 -66.96 -60.45
C LYS A 332 55.17 -66.39 -61.32
N THR A 333 54.02 -66.19 -60.72
CA THR A 333 52.93 -65.44 -61.32
C THR A 333 53.00 -64.02 -60.78
N VAL A 334 53.07 -63.04 -61.65
CA VAL A 334 52.98 -61.63 -61.29
C VAL A 334 51.62 -61.14 -61.75
N HIS A 335 50.85 -60.61 -60.81
CA HIS A 335 49.56 -60.00 -61.05
C HIS A 335 49.73 -58.49 -61.07
N GLY A 336 49.15 -57.82 -62.08
CA GLY A 336 49.14 -56.37 -62.18
C GLY A 336 47.78 -55.85 -62.60
N ALA A 337 47.49 -54.58 -62.30
CA ALA A 337 46.26 -53.93 -62.75
C ALA A 337 46.19 -53.98 -64.28
N GLY A 338 45.12 -54.58 -64.82
CA GLY A 338 44.82 -54.53 -66.24
C GLY A 338 44.20 -53.17 -66.58
N ALA A 339 44.79 -52.46 -67.53
CA ALA A 339 44.14 -51.32 -68.18
C ALA A 339 42.90 -51.79 -68.96
#